data_AF-A0AAV2LU14-F1
#
_entry.id   AF-A0AAV2LU14-F1
#
_cell.length_a   1.000
_cell.length_b   1.000
_cell.length_c   1.000
_cell.angle_alpha   90.00
_cell.angle_beta   90.00
_cell.angle_gamma   90.00
#
_symmetry.space_group_name_H-M   'P 1'
#
loop_
_entity.id
_entity.type
_entity.pdbx_description
1 polymer ?
#
loop_
_entity_poly.entity_id
_entity_poly.type
_entity_poly.pdbx_seq_one_letter_code
_entity_poly.pdbx_strand_id
1 'polypeptide(L)'
;MYRRQFRSTTVPPGENPAETYHRLKGLYRRWIRPEEHTKEEVGDAIILEQFLRVLPGDIRTWVMEHEPKEGLAAAKLTQQYINARKGARQPTPPPRFPRREGPTVTAAAGP
;
A
#
# COMPACT_ATOMS: atom_id res chain seq x y z
N MET A 1 16.76 7.18 -8.82
CA MET A 1 17.30 6.33 -9.90
C MET A 1 18.30 5.27 -9.40
N TYR A 2 19.21 5.60 -8.49
CA TYR A 2 20.26 4.68 -7.99
C TYR A 2 19.75 3.34 -7.46
N ARG A 3 18.64 3.33 -6.71
CA ARG A 3 17.96 2.10 -6.26
C ARG A 3 17.64 1.13 -7.40
N ARG A 4 17.05 1.64 -8.50
CA ARG A 4 16.67 0.80 -9.66
C ARG A 4 17.91 0.23 -10.34
N GLN A 5 18.96 1.04 -10.50
CA GLN A 5 20.22 0.59 -11.08
C GLN A 5 20.94 -0.44 -10.20
N PHE A 6 20.92 -0.26 -8.87
CA PHE A 6 21.51 -1.20 -7.92
C PHE A 6 20.82 -2.57 -7.96
N ARG A 7 19.49 -2.60 -8.14
CA ARG A 7 18.69 -3.83 -8.21
C ARG A 7 18.61 -4.43 -9.62
N SER A 8 19.19 -3.77 -10.63
CA SER A 8 19.22 -4.29 -11.99
C SER A 8 20.01 -5.59 -12.05
N THR A 9 19.45 -6.61 -12.70
CA THR A 9 20.17 -7.85 -13.02
C THR A 9 21.05 -7.72 -14.26
N THR A 10 20.90 -6.63 -15.01
CA THR A 10 21.71 -6.35 -16.21
C THR A 10 23.03 -5.71 -15.82
N VAL A 11 24.13 -6.34 -16.24
CA VAL A 11 25.49 -5.81 -16.13
C VAL A 11 25.83 -5.08 -17.43
N PRO A 12 26.41 -3.87 -17.38
CA PRO A 12 26.89 -3.18 -18.57
C PRO A 12 27.88 -4.04 -19.37
N PRO A 13 27.80 -4.04 -20.72
CA PRO A 13 28.74 -4.78 -21.55
C PRO A 13 30.19 -4.36 -21.27
N GLY A 14 31.09 -5.33 -21.12
CA GLY A 14 32.51 -5.08 -20.94
C GLY A 14 32.97 -4.87 -19.49
N GLU A 15 32.07 -4.79 -18.51
CA GLU A 15 32.49 -4.78 -17.09
C GLU A 15 33.02 -6.14 -16.66
N ASN A 16 34.19 -6.14 -16.03
CA ASN A 16 34.69 -7.31 -15.29
C ASN A 16 34.05 -7.39 -13.88
N PRO A 17 34.16 -8.54 -13.18
CA PRO A 17 33.54 -8.72 -11.86
C PRO A 17 33.94 -7.68 -10.80
N ALA A 18 35.20 -7.21 -10.80
CA ALA A 18 35.66 -6.20 -9.86
C ALA A 18 35.02 -4.84 -10.16
N GLU A 19 34.94 -4.44 -11.42
CA GLU A 19 34.25 -3.22 -11.87
C GLU A 19 32.77 -3.26 -11.52
N THR A 20 32.09 -4.39 -11.76
CA THR A 20 30.70 -4.59 -11.36
C THR A 20 30.52 -4.41 -9.86
N TYR A 21 31.40 -4.99 -9.03
CA TYR A 21 31.35 -4.81 -7.58
C TYR A 21 31.52 -3.34 -7.17
N HIS A 22 32.52 -2.64 -7.73
CA HIS A 22 32.76 -1.23 -7.43
C HIS A 22 31.60 -0.33 -7.87
N ARG A 23 30.99 -0.60 -9.03
CA ARG A 23 29.78 0.10 -9.47
C ARG A 23 28.62 -0.15 -8.51
N LEU A 24 28.36 -1.40 -8.12
CA LEU A 24 27.31 -1.73 -7.14
C LEU A 24 27.56 -1.02 -5.80
N LYS A 25 28.80 -1.00 -5.32
CA LYS A 25 29.19 -0.27 -4.09
C LYS A 25 28.91 1.23 -4.21
N GLY A 26 29.22 1.84 -5.35
CA GLY A 26 28.91 3.25 -5.63
C GLY A 26 27.41 3.54 -5.69
N LEU A 27 26.63 2.64 -6.29
CA LEU A 27 25.17 2.74 -6.34
C LEU A 27 24.53 2.58 -4.96
N TYR A 28 25.01 1.62 -4.15
CA TYR A 28 24.60 1.46 -2.76
C TYR A 28 24.83 2.74 -1.97
N ARG A 29 26.04 3.31 -2.03
CA ARG A 29 26.36 4.58 -1.35
C ARG A 29 25.46 5.73 -1.77
N ARG A 30 25.20 5.91 -3.08
CA ARG A 30 24.32 6.98 -3.56
C ARG A 30 22.84 6.75 -3.25
N TRP A 31 22.42 5.50 -3.13
CA TRP A 31 21.04 5.17 -2.78
C TRP A 31 20.81 5.28 -1.27
N ILE A 32 21.62 4.59 -0.47
CA ILE A 32 21.42 4.42 0.97
C ILE A 32 22.10 5.51 1.79
N ARG A 33 23.19 6.11 1.29
CA ARG A 33 24.02 7.08 2.04
C ARG A 33 24.36 6.54 3.44
N PRO A 34 25.03 5.37 3.53
CA PRO A 34 25.32 4.70 4.80
C PRO A 34 26.21 5.54 5.74
N GLU A 35 26.88 6.57 5.23
CA GLU A 35 27.62 7.54 6.03
C GLU A 35 26.71 8.52 6.82
N GLU A 36 25.42 8.59 6.45
CA GLU A 36 24.40 9.46 7.07
C GLU A 36 23.30 8.66 7.80
N HIS A 37 23.32 7.33 7.71
CA HIS A 37 22.27 6.46 8.23
C HIS A 37 22.83 5.36 9.13
N THR A 38 22.13 5.10 10.22
CA THR A 38 22.35 3.96 11.11
C THR A 38 22.01 2.64 10.42
N LYS A 39 22.51 1.53 10.97
CA LYS A 39 22.22 0.19 10.46
C LYS A 39 20.72 -0.09 10.41
N GLU A 40 20.00 0.40 11.42
CA GLU A 40 18.57 0.26 11.58
C GLU A 40 17.82 1.01 10.46
N GLU A 41 18.19 2.27 10.19
CA GLU A 41 17.62 3.06 9.09
C GLU A 41 17.89 2.44 7.71
N VAL A 42 19.09 1.86 7.51
CA VAL A 42 19.37 1.08 6.29
C VAL A 42 18.43 -0.13 6.20
N GLY A 43 18.23 -0.85 7.30
CA GLY A 43 17.28 -1.96 7.39
C GLY A 43 15.87 -1.53 7.02
N ASP A 44 15.40 -0.42 7.57
CA ASP A 44 14.07 0.14 7.33
C ASP A 44 13.86 0.53 5.86
N ALA A 45 14.88 1.09 5.21
CA ALA A 45 14.82 1.40 3.78
C ALA A 45 14.63 0.13 2.92
N ILE A 46 15.31 -0.97 3.28
CA ILE A 46 15.17 -2.26 2.59
C ILE A 46 13.80 -2.88 2.89
N ILE A 47 13.32 -2.81 4.13
CA ILE A 47 12.01 -3.31 4.55
C ILE A 47 10.90 -2.55 3.82
N LEU A 48 10.97 -1.22 3.76
CA LEU A 48 10.02 -0.39 3.03
C LEU A 48 10.00 -0.76 1.54
N GLU A 49 11.18 -0.94 0.92
CA GLU A 49 11.25 -1.43 -0.45
C GLU A 49 10.48 -2.74 -0.63
N GLN A 50 10.72 -3.72 0.24
CA GLN A 50 10.09 -5.03 0.14
C GLN A 50 8.59 -4.97 0.43
N PHE A 51 8.17 -4.17 1.41
CA PHE A 51 6.78 -3.94 1.76
C PHE A 51 6.00 -3.40 0.54
N LEU A 52 6.50 -2.36 -0.10
CA LEU A 52 5.88 -1.82 -1.31
C LEU A 52 5.82 -2.85 -2.44
N ARG A 53 6.79 -3.77 -2.56
CA ARG A 53 6.81 -4.83 -3.58
C ARG A 53 5.79 -5.94 -3.36
N VAL A 54 5.32 -6.17 -2.14
CA VAL A 54 4.31 -7.21 -1.85
C VAL A 54 2.88 -6.68 -1.94
N LEU A 55 2.67 -5.36 -1.93
CA LEU A 55 1.34 -4.77 -2.08
C LEU A 55 0.73 -5.03 -3.46
N PRO A 56 -0.58 -5.31 -3.56
CA PRO A 56 -1.33 -5.28 -4.81
C PRO A 56 -1.13 -3.97 -5.57
N GLY A 57 -1.22 -4.00 -6.90
CA GLY A 57 -0.83 -2.88 -7.75
C GLY A 57 -1.58 -1.57 -7.48
N ASP A 58 -2.89 -1.64 -7.27
CA ASP A 58 -3.75 -0.50 -6.95
C ASP A 58 -3.42 0.14 -5.59
N ILE A 59 -3.24 -0.70 -4.56
CA ILE A 59 -2.82 -0.26 -3.23
C ILE A 59 -1.42 0.36 -3.30
N ARG A 60 -0.48 -0.30 -3.99
CA ARG A 60 0.90 0.15 -4.12
C ARG A 60 0.99 1.52 -4.76
N THR A 61 0.28 1.75 -5.86
CA THR A 61 0.26 3.06 -6.55
C THR A 61 -0.22 4.14 -5.59
N TRP A 62 -1.35 3.93 -4.92
CA TRP A 62 -1.90 4.90 -3.97
C TRP A 62 -0.95 5.18 -2.81
N VAL A 63 -0.33 4.15 -2.21
CA VAL A 63 0.64 4.33 -1.13
C VAL A 63 1.89 5.08 -1.61
N MET A 64 2.37 4.81 -2.83
CA MET A 64 3.54 5.48 -3.40
C MET A 64 3.29 6.97 -3.69
N GLU A 65 2.07 7.35 -4.08
CA GLU A 65 1.68 8.77 -4.28
C GLU A 65 1.77 9.60 -2.99
N HIS A 66 1.75 8.94 -1.82
CA HIS A 66 1.89 9.58 -0.51
C HIS A 66 3.33 9.59 0.01
N GLU A 67 4.29 9.12 -0.79
CA GLU A 67 5.74 9.18 -0.52
C GLU A 67 6.17 8.78 0.91
N PRO A 68 5.80 7.58 1.41
CA PRO A 68 6.17 7.17 2.75
C PRO A 68 7.70 7.05 2.88
N LYS A 69 8.24 7.67 3.93
CA LYS A 69 9.67 7.59 4.25
C LYS A 69 10.05 6.34 5.04
N GLU A 70 9.09 5.71 5.69
CA GLU A 70 9.29 4.57 6.60
C GLU A 70 8.28 3.46 6.34
N GLY A 71 8.68 2.21 6.65
CA GLY A 71 7.82 1.03 6.51
C GLY A 71 6.52 1.14 7.29
N LEU A 72 6.58 1.63 8.53
CA LEU A 72 5.39 1.79 9.37
C LEU A 72 4.42 2.85 8.81
N ALA A 73 4.94 3.94 8.25
CA ALA A 73 4.11 4.94 7.57
C ALA A 73 3.39 4.34 6.35
N ALA A 74 4.09 3.56 5.53
CA ALA A 74 3.50 2.85 4.40
C ALA A 74 2.42 1.83 4.83
N ALA A 75 2.63 1.14 5.94
CA ALA A 75 1.65 0.21 6.50
C ALA A 75 0.37 0.93 6.97
N LYS A 76 0.50 2.08 7.64
CA LYS A 76 -0.63 2.92 8.04
C LYS A 76 -1.45 3.40 6.84
N LEU A 77 -0.77 3.89 5.80
CA LEU A 77 -1.40 4.29 4.53
C LEU A 77 -2.14 3.13 3.86
N THR A 78 -1.51 1.95 3.80
CA THR A 78 -2.13 0.73 3.28
C THR A 78 -3.43 0.40 4.01
N GLN A 79 -3.43 0.48 5.35
CA GLN A 79 -4.61 0.21 6.16
C GLN A 79 -5.72 1.25 5.92
N GLN A 80 -5.37 2.53 5.77
CA GLN A 80 -6.33 3.58 5.43
C GLN A 80 -7.03 3.31 4.10
N TYR A 81 -6.27 2.94 3.06
CA TYR A 81 -6.82 2.59 1.75
C TYR A 81 -7.81 1.41 1.83
N ILE A 82 -7.44 0.35 2.56
CA ILE A 82 -8.29 -0.83 2.77
C ILE A 82 -9.60 -0.44 3.48
N ASN A 83 -9.52 0.39 4.52
CA ASN A 83 -10.68 0.81 5.30
C ASN A 83 -11.64 1.66 4.47
N ALA A 84 -11.12 2.60 3.67
CA ALA A 84 -11.92 3.44 2.79
C ALA A 84 -12.74 2.60 1.77
N ARG A 85 -12.12 1.56 1.18
CA ARG A 85 -12.82 0.67 0.23
C ARG A 85 -13.79 -0.29 0.88
N LYS A 86 -13.57 -0.68 2.14
CA LYS A 86 -14.55 -1.44 2.92
C LYS A 86 -15.80 -0.60 3.23
N GLY A 87 -15.63 0.66 3.61
CA GLY A 87 -16.73 1.61 3.84
C GLY A 87 -17.57 1.89 2.59
N ALA A 88 -16.93 2.02 1.43
CA ALA A 88 -17.62 2.20 0.15
C ALA A 88 -18.40 0.97 -0.34
N ARG A 89 -18.09 -0.23 0.19
CA ARG A 89 -18.74 -1.50 -0.18
C ARG A 89 -19.91 -1.88 0.73
N GLN A 90 -20.22 -1.12 1.79
CA GLN A 90 -21.45 -1.34 2.54
C GLN A 90 -22.62 -0.68 1.78
N PRO A 91 -23.56 -1.43 1.20
CA PRO A 91 -24.80 -0.86 0.72
C PRO A 91 -25.55 -0.36 1.95
N THR A 92 -25.86 0.94 2.01
CA THR A 92 -26.85 1.43 2.96
C THR A 92 -28.13 0.61 2.76
N PRO A 93 -28.62 -0.11 3.79
CA PRO A 93 -29.89 -0.81 3.64
C PRO A 93 -30.96 0.22 3.29
N PRO A 94 -31.86 -0.08 2.32
CA PRO A 94 -32.91 0.86 1.95
C PRO A 94 -33.73 1.22 3.20
N PRO A 95 -34.21 2.47 3.31
CA PRO A 95 -35.03 2.88 4.44
C PRO A 95 -36.20 1.90 4.61
N ARG A 96 -36.31 1.30 5.79
CA ARG A 96 -37.45 0.46 6.15
C ARG A 96 -38.66 1.38 6.30
N PHE A 97 -39.45 1.50 5.23
CA PHE A 97 -40.75 2.15 5.32
C PHE A 97 -41.65 1.30 6.22
N PRO A 98 -42.26 1.88 7.26
CA PRO A 98 -43.23 1.16 8.08
C PRO A 98 -44.38 0.70 7.19
N ARG A 99 -44.72 -0.58 7.29
CA ARG A 99 -45.88 -1.18 6.60
C ARG A 99 -47.12 -0.41 7.09
N ARG A 100 -47.79 0.32 6.19
CA ARG A 100 -49.12 0.87 6.49
C ARG A 100 -50.03 -0.32 6.77
N GLU A 101 -50.40 -0.50 8.03
CA GLU A 101 -51.50 -1.36 8.41
C GLU A 101 -52.76 -0.79 7.77
N GLY A 102 -53.33 -1.53 6.82
CA GLY A 102 -54.62 -1.20 6.24
C GLY A 102 -55.72 -1.33 7.30
N PRO A 103 -56.82 -0.57 7.18
CA PRO A 103 -57.85 -0.55 8.20
C PRO A 103 -58.48 -1.95 8.35
N THR A 104 -58.45 -2.47 9.57
CA THR A 104 -59.23 -3.64 9.99
C THR A 104 -60.72 -3.33 9.79
N VAL A 105 -61.33 -3.93 8.77
CA VAL A 105 -62.78 -3.88 8.61
C VAL A 105 -63.38 -4.76 9.70
N THR A 106 -63.84 -4.14 10.78
CA THR A 106 -64.68 -4.77 11.79
C THR A 106 -66.02 -5.09 11.13
N ALA A 107 -66.22 -6.33 10.72
CA ALA A 107 -67.53 -6.83 10.36
C ALA A 107 -68.32 -7.07 11.65
N ALA A 108 -69.14 -6.10 12.02
CA ALA A 108 -70.25 -6.29 12.93
C ALA A 108 -71.39 -6.97 12.15
N ALA A 109 -71.81 -8.16 12.59
CA ALA A 109 -73.10 -8.72 12.22
C ALA A 109 -73.60 -9.58 13.40
N GLY A 110 -74.57 -9.03 14.13
CA GLY A 110 -75.56 -9.84 14.85
C GLY A 110 -76.65 -10.33 13.88
N PRO A 111 -77.81 -10.83 14.35
CA PRO A 111 -78.34 -10.81 15.72
C PRO A 111 -78.15 -12.13 16.50
#